data_AF-A0A3M1YZ66-F1
#
_entry.id   AF-A0A3M1YZ66-F1
#
_cell.length_a   1.000
_cell.length_b   1.000
_cell.length_c   1.000
_cell.angle_alpha   90.00
_cell.angle_beta   90.00
_cell.angle_gamma   90.00
#
_symmetry.space_group_name_H-M   'P 1'
#
loop_
_entity.id
_entity.type
_entity.pdbx_description
1 polymer ?
#
loop_
_entity_poly.entity_id
_entity_poly.type
_entity_poly.pdbx_seq_one_letter_code
_entity_poly.pdbx_strand_id
1 'polypeptide(L)'
;MKRLLLIWFIGIFALAVSAQEDPQSRSYRLGFTPFPYDLTIEAINFVYDRLAEDADLVMHHFDSGIPWQEALEDAPFPEALMEDWQARKTLTPENMPILLSITPISITRDSLAPYRGEQEDMSLPPPWDGYRFNHPDVKAAFYNYMVRAIDFFDPTYIVMGIEVNLLLTNAPQLWDDYVELHQETYTRLKTQYPDLPLMVSVFGMAYFETYASEHDEAAQRQAWQEQLYDYTDYFAVSWYPYMSALMTSGVP
;
A
#
# COMPACT_ATOMS: atom_id res chain seq x y z
N MET A 1 14.85 69.78 50.68
CA MET A 1 15.54 69.30 49.47
C MET A 1 16.16 67.94 49.78
N LYS A 2 15.63 66.85 49.21
CA LYS A 2 16.32 65.92 48.28
C LYS A 2 17.63 65.33 48.90
N ARG A 3 17.80 64.02 49.14
CA ARG A 3 17.25 62.82 48.50
C ARG A 3 17.36 61.56 49.40
N LEU A 4 16.40 60.67 49.15
CA LEU A 4 16.28 59.25 49.53
C LEU A 4 17.60 58.44 49.45
N LEU A 5 17.87 57.63 50.49
CA LEU A 5 18.61 56.38 50.37
C LEU A 5 17.58 55.24 50.30
N LEU A 6 17.56 54.53 49.16
CA LEU A 6 16.67 53.42 48.90
C LEU A 6 17.45 52.12 49.08
N ILE A 7 17.09 51.33 50.09
CA ILE A 7 17.51 49.94 50.27
C ILE A 7 16.76 49.10 49.25
N TRP A 8 17.45 48.29 48.44
CA TRP A 8 16.79 47.20 47.69
C TRP A 8 17.56 45.89 47.83
N PHE A 9 16.75 44.87 48.14
CA PHE A 9 17.03 43.46 48.29
C PHE A 9 17.74 42.86 47.08
N ILE A 10 18.75 42.02 47.33
CA ILE A 10 19.21 41.02 46.37
C ILE A 10 18.27 39.82 46.50
N GLY A 11 17.31 39.73 45.58
CA GLY A 11 16.46 38.55 45.41
C GLY A 11 17.06 37.62 44.36
N ILE A 12 17.41 36.41 44.78
CA ILE A 12 17.69 35.29 43.88
C ILE A 12 16.36 34.87 43.25
N PHE A 13 16.22 35.01 41.93
CA PHE A 13 15.21 34.30 41.16
C PHE A 13 15.92 33.26 40.30
N ALA A 14 15.65 32.00 40.62
CA ALA A 14 15.95 30.87 39.77
C ALA A 14 15.16 31.02 38.46
N LEU A 15 15.88 31.19 37.35
CA LEU A 15 15.36 30.85 36.04
C LEU A 15 15.93 29.48 35.69
N ALA A 16 15.29 28.44 36.21
CA ALA A 16 15.32 27.17 35.52
C ALA A 16 14.66 27.40 34.17
N VAL A 17 15.47 27.55 33.13
CA VAL A 17 15.00 27.39 31.75
C VAL A 17 14.65 25.91 31.65
N SER A 18 13.41 25.57 31.96
CA SER A 18 12.81 24.35 31.45
C SER A 18 12.64 24.60 29.96
N ALA A 19 13.65 24.22 29.17
CA ALA A 19 13.41 23.91 27.77
C ALA A 19 12.45 22.74 27.80
N GLN A 20 11.16 23.04 27.66
CA GLN A 20 10.17 22.05 27.31
C GLN A 20 10.60 21.55 25.93
N GLU A 21 11.27 20.39 25.90
CA GLU A 21 11.51 19.68 24.66
C GLU A 21 10.14 19.43 24.04
N ASP A 22 9.83 20.21 23.01
CA ASP A 22 8.72 19.94 22.12
C ASP A 22 9.02 18.56 21.53
N PRO A 23 8.22 17.50 21.82
CA PRO A 23 8.50 16.19 21.26
C PRO A 23 8.45 16.36 19.74
N GLN A 24 9.62 16.26 19.12
CA GLN A 24 9.82 16.50 17.70
C GLN A 24 8.73 15.77 16.90
N SER A 25 7.78 16.50 16.33
CA SER A 25 6.79 15.90 15.45
C SER A 25 7.50 15.39 14.21
N ARG A 26 7.36 14.10 13.89
CA ARG A 26 7.94 13.49 12.69
C ARG A 26 7.50 14.21 11.42
N SER A 27 8.37 14.30 10.43
CA SER A 27 8.09 14.91 9.12
C SER A 27 7.40 13.96 8.13
N TYR A 28 6.93 12.80 8.58
CA TYR A 28 6.33 11.76 7.76
C TYR A 28 5.08 11.20 8.45
N ARG A 29 4.20 10.59 7.64
CA ARG A 29 3.05 9.84 8.16
C ARG A 29 3.47 8.40 8.47
N LEU A 30 3.12 7.91 9.65
CA LEU A 30 3.23 6.49 9.99
C LEU A 30 1.87 5.82 9.80
N GLY A 31 1.83 4.71 9.08
CA GLY A 31 0.62 3.92 8.91
C GLY A 31 0.86 2.44 9.18
N PHE A 32 -0.22 1.71 9.41
CA PHE A 32 -0.18 0.27 9.65
C PHE A 32 -1.27 -0.44 8.84
N THR A 33 -1.07 -1.72 8.56
CA THR A 33 -2.14 -2.60 8.10
C THR A 33 -3.00 -3.01 9.29
N PRO A 34 -4.32 -3.19 9.12
CA PRO A 34 -5.20 -3.65 10.19
C PRO A 34 -5.13 -5.18 10.39
N PHE A 35 -3.98 -5.81 10.11
CA PHE A 35 -3.86 -7.26 10.21
C PHE A 35 -3.84 -7.67 11.69
N PRO A 36 -4.80 -8.48 12.16
CA PRO A 36 -4.87 -8.85 13.55
C PRO A 36 -3.76 -9.84 13.90
N TYR A 37 -3.26 -9.80 15.14
CA TYR A 37 -2.25 -10.73 15.63
C TYR A 37 -2.83 -12.12 15.96
N ASP A 38 -4.16 -12.25 15.98
CA ASP A 38 -4.89 -13.49 16.26
C ASP A 38 -6.28 -13.44 15.57
N LEU A 39 -6.90 -14.60 15.34
CA LEU A 39 -8.21 -14.72 14.68
C LEU A 39 -9.36 -14.59 15.68
N THR A 40 -9.33 -13.53 16.50
CA THR A 40 -10.34 -13.22 17.51
C THR A 40 -10.87 -11.81 17.36
N ILE A 41 -12.11 -11.56 17.77
CA ILE A 41 -12.70 -10.21 17.69
C ILE A 41 -11.98 -9.23 18.61
N GLU A 42 -11.43 -9.72 19.73
CA GLU A 42 -10.60 -8.95 20.65
C GLU A 42 -9.32 -8.46 19.98
N ALA A 43 -8.65 -9.32 19.20
CA ALA A 43 -7.44 -8.95 18.47
C ALA A 43 -7.75 -7.95 17.35
N ILE A 44 -8.86 -8.13 16.63
CA ILE A 44 -9.33 -7.18 15.60
C ILE A 44 -9.57 -5.81 16.24
N ASN A 45 -10.37 -5.74 17.30
CA ASN A 45 -10.68 -4.48 17.98
C ASN A 45 -9.43 -3.81 18.55
N PHE A 46 -8.52 -4.60 19.16
CA PHE A 46 -7.25 -4.07 19.66
C PHE A 46 -6.43 -3.38 18.57
N VAL A 47 -6.33 -3.98 17.37
CA VAL A 47 -5.56 -3.40 16.27
C VAL A 47 -6.18 -2.11 15.77
N TYR A 48 -7.52 -2.05 15.64
CA TYR A 48 -8.19 -0.80 15.25
C TYR A 48 -8.12 0.29 16.33
N ASP A 49 -8.15 -0.08 17.61
CA ASP A 49 -7.91 0.86 18.72
C ASP A 49 -6.49 1.44 18.64
N ARG A 50 -5.47 0.62 18.35
CA ARG A 50 -4.09 1.09 18.16
C ARG A 50 -3.94 1.93 16.90
N LEU A 51 -4.60 1.59 15.80
CA LEU A 51 -4.63 2.42 14.59
C LEU A 51 -5.17 3.82 14.89
N ALA A 52 -6.27 3.91 15.64
CA ALA A 52 -6.86 5.19 16.01
C ALA A 52 -5.97 6.07 16.90
N GLU A 53 -5.11 5.45 17.71
CA GLU A 53 -4.23 6.14 18.67
C GLU A 53 -2.85 6.47 18.09
N ASP A 54 -2.26 5.55 17.32
CA ASP A 54 -0.83 5.56 16.97
C ASP A 54 -0.53 5.87 15.49
N ALA A 55 -1.55 5.80 14.61
CA ALA A 55 -1.39 5.91 13.16
C ALA A 55 -1.86 7.25 12.59
N ASP A 56 -1.16 7.71 11.55
CA ASP A 56 -1.56 8.86 10.72
C ASP A 56 -2.38 8.43 9.49
N LEU A 57 -2.36 7.14 9.15
CA LEU A 57 -3.13 6.52 8.06
C LEU A 57 -3.28 5.01 8.27
N VAL A 58 -4.29 4.41 7.64
CA VAL A 58 -4.43 2.94 7.55
C VAL A 58 -4.07 2.46 6.14
N MET A 59 -3.38 1.32 6.05
CA MET A 59 -3.15 0.63 4.78
C MET A 59 -4.08 -0.58 4.66
N HIS A 60 -5.09 -0.51 3.80
CA HIS A 60 -5.83 -1.70 3.38
C HIS A 60 -5.09 -2.40 2.25
N HIS A 61 -4.55 -3.57 2.55
CA HIS A 61 -3.79 -4.39 1.62
C HIS A 61 -4.68 -5.51 1.07
N PHE A 62 -4.86 -5.56 -0.25
CA PHE A 62 -5.69 -6.52 -0.96
C PHE A 62 -4.87 -7.29 -2.01
N ASP A 63 -4.38 -8.45 -1.61
CA ASP A 63 -3.65 -9.42 -2.45
C ASP A 63 -4.28 -10.82 -2.45
N SER A 64 -5.47 -10.97 -1.83
CA SER A 64 -6.24 -12.23 -1.73
C SER A 64 -7.21 -12.49 -2.91
N GLY A 65 -6.85 -12.03 -4.11
CA GLY A 65 -7.61 -12.24 -5.35
C GLY A 65 -8.53 -11.09 -5.79
N ILE A 66 -9.18 -11.27 -6.95
CA ILE A 66 -10.08 -10.29 -7.59
C ILE A 66 -11.39 -10.98 -8.05
N PRO A 67 -12.56 -10.34 -7.88
CA PRO A 67 -13.84 -10.82 -8.39
C PRO A 67 -13.95 -10.52 -9.90
N TRP A 68 -13.14 -11.22 -10.70
CA TRP A 68 -12.88 -10.90 -12.10
C TRP A 68 -14.15 -10.81 -12.97
N GLN A 69 -15.02 -11.81 -12.88
CA GLN A 69 -16.25 -11.87 -13.67
C GLN A 69 -17.20 -10.73 -13.27
N GLU A 70 -17.40 -10.54 -11.97
CA GLU A 70 -18.33 -9.56 -11.44
C GLU A 70 -17.84 -8.13 -11.71
N ALA A 71 -16.53 -7.90 -11.67
CA ALA A 71 -15.93 -6.63 -12.06
C ALA A 71 -16.08 -6.37 -13.57
N LEU A 72 -15.96 -7.39 -14.42
CA LEU A 72 -16.14 -7.24 -15.87
C LEU A 72 -17.59 -6.88 -16.23
N GLU A 73 -18.55 -7.57 -15.63
CA GLU A 73 -19.98 -7.48 -15.97
C GLU A 73 -20.73 -6.38 -15.22
N ASP A 74 -20.06 -5.64 -14.34
CA ASP A 74 -20.69 -4.74 -13.37
C ASP A 74 -21.76 -5.46 -12.52
N ALA A 75 -21.50 -6.73 -12.21
CA ALA A 75 -22.37 -7.52 -11.36
C ALA A 75 -22.10 -7.23 -9.87
N PRO A 76 -23.05 -7.52 -8.96
CA PRO A 76 -22.78 -7.46 -7.53
C PRO A 76 -21.57 -8.32 -7.15
N PHE A 77 -20.68 -7.78 -6.30
CA PHE A 77 -19.56 -8.56 -5.78
C PHE A 77 -20.04 -9.64 -4.82
N PRO A 78 -19.27 -10.74 -4.65
CA PRO A 78 -19.57 -11.77 -3.67
C PRO A 78 -19.81 -11.20 -2.27
N GLU A 79 -20.76 -11.78 -1.54
CA GLU A 79 -21.17 -11.30 -0.21
C GLU A 79 -19.98 -11.24 0.75
N ALA A 80 -19.13 -12.29 0.78
CA ALA A 80 -17.94 -12.34 1.63
C ALA A 80 -16.95 -11.19 1.37
N LEU A 81 -16.78 -10.78 0.11
CA LEU A 81 -15.95 -9.62 -0.24
C LEU A 81 -16.57 -8.32 0.26
N MET A 82 -17.88 -8.15 0.07
CA MET A 82 -18.58 -6.96 0.53
C MET A 82 -18.62 -6.86 2.05
N GLU A 83 -18.75 -7.97 2.77
CA GLU A 83 -18.65 -8.02 4.24
C GLU A 83 -17.27 -7.59 4.73
N ASP A 84 -16.19 -8.08 4.11
CA ASP A 84 -14.82 -7.66 4.42
C ASP A 84 -14.62 -6.15 4.17
N TRP A 85 -15.07 -5.65 3.03
CA TRP A 85 -15.01 -4.22 2.71
C TRP A 85 -15.79 -3.35 3.70
N GLN A 86 -17.01 -3.75 4.05
CA GLN A 86 -17.84 -3.05 5.01
C GLN A 86 -17.21 -3.07 6.41
N ALA A 87 -16.66 -4.21 6.84
CA ALA A 87 -15.98 -4.32 8.12
C ALA A 87 -14.77 -3.37 8.19
N ARG A 88 -13.91 -3.38 7.17
CA ARG A 88 -12.74 -2.47 7.08
C ARG A 88 -13.13 -1.01 7.09
N LYS A 89 -14.13 -0.63 6.30
CA LYS A 89 -14.62 0.76 6.26
C LYS A 89 -15.25 1.19 7.58
N THR A 90 -16.02 0.31 8.22
CA THR A 90 -16.70 0.60 9.50
C THR A 90 -15.71 0.73 10.67
N LEU A 91 -14.67 -0.11 10.68
CA LEU A 91 -13.67 -0.12 11.75
C LEU A 91 -12.59 0.94 11.56
N THR A 92 -12.37 1.41 10.33
CA THR A 92 -11.46 2.52 10.06
C THR A 92 -11.98 3.80 10.71
N PRO A 93 -11.17 4.49 11.53
CA PRO A 93 -11.59 5.74 12.18
C PRO A 93 -12.05 6.79 11.16
N GLU A 94 -13.08 7.55 11.53
CA GLU A 94 -13.64 8.59 10.68
C GLU A 94 -12.56 9.63 10.30
N ASN A 95 -12.50 10.00 9.02
CA ASN A 95 -11.49 10.90 8.46
C ASN A 95 -10.03 10.40 8.52
N MET A 96 -9.79 9.15 8.91
CA MET A 96 -8.46 8.55 8.79
C MET A 96 -8.09 8.41 7.30
N PRO A 97 -6.93 8.93 6.86
CA PRO A 97 -6.44 8.74 5.51
C PRO A 97 -6.26 7.25 5.20
N ILE A 98 -6.73 6.82 4.02
CA ILE A 98 -6.62 5.43 3.57
C ILE A 98 -5.58 5.35 2.45
N LEU A 99 -4.59 4.47 2.63
CA LEU A 99 -3.78 3.91 1.55
C LEU A 99 -4.40 2.57 1.15
N LEU A 100 -4.94 2.49 -0.06
CA LEU A 100 -5.55 1.28 -0.57
C LEU A 100 -4.61 0.61 -1.57
N SER A 101 -4.16 -0.59 -1.24
CA SER A 101 -3.24 -1.37 -2.07
C SER A 101 -3.95 -2.55 -2.68
N ILE A 102 -4.00 -2.60 -4.00
CA ILE A 102 -4.65 -3.65 -4.79
C ILE A 102 -3.66 -4.12 -5.86
N THR A 103 -3.63 -5.43 -6.13
CA THR A 103 -2.75 -5.99 -7.17
C THR A 103 -3.51 -6.95 -8.08
N PRO A 104 -3.26 -6.94 -9.41
CA PRO A 104 -3.78 -7.95 -10.33
C PRO A 104 -2.91 -9.21 -10.36
N ILE A 105 -1.86 -9.30 -9.53
CA ILE A 105 -0.85 -10.36 -9.52
C ILE A 105 -1.09 -11.28 -8.31
N SER A 106 -0.89 -12.59 -8.48
CA SER A 106 -0.93 -13.57 -7.39
C SER A 106 0.04 -13.24 -6.25
N ILE A 107 -0.21 -13.81 -5.06
CA ILE A 107 0.69 -13.67 -3.89
C ILE A 107 2.10 -14.21 -4.17
N THR A 108 2.21 -15.24 -5.01
CA THR A 108 3.48 -15.84 -5.47
C THR A 108 4.18 -15.02 -6.56
N ARG A 109 3.55 -13.95 -7.05
CA ARG A 109 4.09 -13.03 -8.07
C ARG A 109 4.42 -13.74 -9.38
N ASP A 110 3.62 -14.71 -9.80
CA ASP A 110 3.92 -15.56 -10.96
C ASP A 110 2.74 -15.76 -11.94
N SER A 111 1.59 -15.16 -11.63
CA SER A 111 0.34 -15.35 -12.37
C SER A 111 -0.67 -14.24 -12.05
N LEU A 112 -1.82 -14.25 -12.73
CA LEU A 112 -2.95 -13.39 -12.36
C LEU A 112 -3.38 -13.65 -10.92
N ALA A 113 -3.87 -12.59 -10.25
CA ALA A 113 -4.50 -12.72 -8.96
C ALA A 113 -5.61 -13.77 -9.03
N PRO A 114 -5.72 -14.65 -8.04
CA PRO A 114 -6.75 -15.69 -8.01
C PRO A 114 -8.16 -15.09 -7.95
N TYR A 115 -9.18 -15.94 -8.07
CA TYR A 115 -10.56 -15.50 -7.98
C TYR A 115 -10.95 -15.19 -6.53
N ARG A 116 -11.46 -13.98 -6.30
CA ARG A 116 -12.09 -13.58 -5.03
C ARG A 116 -13.59 -13.81 -5.14
N GLY A 117 -14.03 -15.00 -4.71
CA GLY A 117 -15.42 -15.45 -4.73
C GLY A 117 -16.02 -15.51 -3.33
N GLU A 118 -16.66 -16.65 -3.02
CA GLU A 118 -17.10 -16.99 -1.66
C GLU A 118 -15.94 -17.08 -0.66
N GLN A 119 -14.73 -17.34 -1.15
CA GLN A 119 -13.49 -17.44 -0.38
C GLN A 119 -12.39 -16.60 -1.02
N GLU A 120 -11.32 -16.38 -0.26
CA GLU A 120 -10.05 -15.84 -0.77
C GLU A 120 -9.36 -16.87 -1.65
N ASP A 121 -8.57 -16.39 -2.60
CA ASP A 121 -7.62 -17.21 -3.37
C ASP A 121 -8.20 -18.46 -4.04
N MET A 122 -9.44 -18.40 -4.52
CA MET A 122 -10.06 -19.50 -5.26
C MET A 122 -9.39 -19.64 -6.63
N SER A 123 -9.35 -20.87 -7.16
CA SER A 123 -8.90 -21.10 -8.54
C SER A 123 -9.69 -20.25 -9.53
N LEU A 124 -9.00 -19.67 -10.50
CA LEU A 124 -9.64 -18.95 -11.60
C LEU A 124 -10.60 -19.88 -12.35
N PRO A 125 -11.88 -19.51 -12.54
CA PRO A 125 -12.80 -20.30 -13.33
C PRO A 125 -12.58 -20.06 -14.84
N PRO A 126 -12.89 -21.03 -15.73
CA PRO A 126 -12.89 -20.75 -17.17
C PRO A 126 -13.85 -19.60 -17.55
N PRO A 127 -13.48 -18.71 -18.48
CA PRO A 127 -12.24 -18.73 -19.28
C PRO A 127 -11.03 -18.02 -18.63
N TRP A 128 -11.16 -17.49 -17.41
CA TRP A 128 -10.13 -16.69 -16.73
C TRP A 128 -8.84 -17.47 -16.46
N ASP A 129 -8.93 -18.78 -16.27
CA ASP A 129 -7.79 -19.68 -16.12
C ASP A 129 -6.86 -19.74 -17.36
N GLY A 130 -7.34 -19.28 -18.52
CA GLY A 130 -6.57 -19.18 -19.75
C GLY A 130 -6.11 -17.75 -20.10
N TYR A 131 -6.49 -16.74 -19.33
CA TYR A 131 -6.20 -15.35 -19.64
C TYR A 131 -4.80 -14.92 -19.17
N ARG A 132 -4.27 -13.90 -19.87
CA ARG A 132 -3.01 -13.21 -19.54
C ARG A 132 -3.33 -11.78 -19.13
N PHE A 133 -2.36 -11.08 -18.53
CA PHE A 133 -2.57 -9.71 -18.01
C PHE A 133 -3.10 -8.72 -19.07
N ASN A 134 -2.64 -8.83 -20.32
CA ASN A 134 -3.07 -7.96 -21.41
C ASN A 134 -4.35 -8.40 -22.13
N HIS A 135 -5.01 -9.47 -21.67
CA HIS A 135 -6.30 -9.85 -22.23
C HIS A 135 -7.31 -8.71 -22.05
N PRO A 136 -8.12 -8.34 -23.07
CA PRO A 136 -9.07 -7.24 -22.98
C PRO A 136 -10.00 -7.31 -21.77
N ASP A 137 -10.51 -8.51 -21.46
CA ASP A 137 -11.39 -8.74 -20.30
C ASP A 137 -10.65 -8.53 -18.97
N VAL A 138 -9.37 -8.89 -18.87
CA VAL A 138 -8.55 -8.66 -17.66
C VAL A 138 -8.33 -7.17 -17.45
N LYS A 139 -7.98 -6.43 -18.52
CA LYS A 139 -7.79 -4.97 -18.46
C LYS A 139 -9.08 -4.25 -18.08
N ALA A 140 -10.21 -4.66 -18.66
CA ALA A 140 -11.52 -4.09 -18.32
C ALA A 140 -11.94 -4.40 -16.87
N ALA A 141 -11.85 -5.67 -16.45
CA ALA A 141 -12.23 -6.09 -15.12
C ALA A 141 -11.36 -5.47 -14.03
N PHE A 142 -10.03 -5.44 -14.21
CA PHE A 142 -9.14 -4.83 -13.24
C PHE A 142 -9.45 -3.34 -13.05
N TYR A 143 -9.61 -2.60 -14.15
CA TYR A 143 -10.00 -1.20 -14.10
C TYR A 143 -11.34 -1.00 -13.36
N ASN A 144 -12.36 -1.79 -13.69
CA ASN A 144 -13.68 -1.69 -13.06
C ASN A 144 -13.61 -2.01 -11.56
N TYR A 145 -12.80 -3.00 -11.17
CA TYR A 145 -12.56 -3.33 -9.77
C TYR A 145 -11.91 -2.17 -9.02
N MET A 146 -10.88 -1.55 -9.61
CA MET A 146 -10.21 -0.36 -9.06
C MET A 146 -11.19 0.80 -8.88
N VAL A 147 -12.00 1.12 -9.89
CA VAL A 147 -13.03 2.17 -9.82
C VAL A 147 -13.99 1.91 -8.66
N ARG A 148 -14.52 0.69 -8.56
CA ARG A 148 -15.47 0.33 -7.49
C ARG A 148 -14.83 0.38 -6.11
N ALA A 149 -13.57 -0.01 -5.98
CA ALA A 149 -12.83 0.08 -4.74
C ALA A 149 -12.55 1.54 -4.34
N ILE A 150 -12.14 2.38 -5.30
CA ILE A 150 -11.94 3.82 -5.10
C ILE A 150 -13.24 4.48 -4.64
N ASP A 151 -14.34 4.25 -5.34
CA ASP A 151 -15.64 4.84 -5.00
C ASP A 151 -16.16 4.34 -3.65
N PHE A 152 -15.85 3.10 -3.27
CA PHE A 152 -16.26 2.53 -2.00
C PHE A 152 -15.45 3.08 -0.82
N PHE A 153 -14.12 3.12 -0.92
CA PHE A 153 -13.24 3.48 0.19
C PHE A 153 -12.92 4.98 0.28
N ASP A 154 -13.08 5.74 -0.80
CA ASP A 154 -12.63 7.14 -0.91
C ASP A 154 -11.17 7.35 -0.43
N PRO A 155 -10.21 6.61 -1.02
CA PRO A 155 -8.85 6.56 -0.50
C PRO A 155 -8.04 7.83 -0.77
N THR A 156 -7.10 8.14 0.11
CA THR A 156 -6.15 9.25 -0.09
C THR A 156 -5.03 8.87 -1.06
N TYR A 157 -4.68 7.59 -1.13
CA TYR A 157 -3.62 7.06 -1.98
C TYR A 157 -3.99 5.66 -2.47
N ILE A 158 -3.58 5.32 -3.70
CA ILE A 158 -3.73 3.97 -4.25
C ILE A 158 -2.37 3.37 -4.62
N VAL A 159 -2.10 2.15 -4.17
CA VAL A 159 -1.11 1.26 -4.81
C VAL A 159 -1.85 0.33 -5.77
N MET A 160 -1.60 0.43 -7.07
CA MET A 160 -2.30 -0.32 -8.15
C MET A 160 -1.58 -1.61 -8.58
N GLY A 161 -0.53 -1.96 -7.87
CA GLY A 161 0.26 -3.16 -8.10
C GLY A 161 1.24 -3.31 -6.96
N ILE A 162 1.24 -4.49 -6.34
CA ILE A 162 2.04 -4.77 -5.15
C ILE A 162 3.27 -5.57 -5.57
N GLU A 163 4.46 -5.04 -5.29
CA GLU A 163 5.78 -5.66 -5.49
C GLU A 163 5.96 -6.23 -6.88
N VAL A 164 5.56 -5.44 -7.86
CA VAL A 164 5.27 -5.93 -9.20
C VAL A 164 6.51 -6.46 -9.89
N ASN A 165 7.67 -5.91 -9.52
CA ASN A 165 8.97 -6.27 -10.05
C ASN A 165 9.44 -7.68 -9.65
N LEU A 166 8.77 -8.33 -8.69
CA LEU A 166 8.95 -9.76 -8.43
C LEU A 166 8.38 -10.63 -9.56
N LEU A 167 7.38 -10.14 -10.31
CA LEU A 167 6.88 -10.83 -11.50
C LEU A 167 7.97 -10.96 -12.57
N LEU A 168 8.82 -9.94 -12.71
CA LEU A 168 9.97 -9.99 -13.62
C LEU A 168 10.96 -11.10 -13.23
N THR A 169 11.07 -11.43 -11.95
CA THR A 169 11.92 -12.53 -11.48
C THR A 169 11.23 -13.89 -11.62
N ASN A 170 9.99 -14.00 -11.16
CA ASN A 170 9.31 -15.29 -10.99
C ASN A 170 8.65 -15.78 -12.28
N ALA A 171 8.17 -14.86 -13.12
CA ALA A 171 7.51 -15.17 -14.38
C ALA A 171 7.81 -14.08 -15.44
N PRO A 172 9.08 -13.89 -15.85
CA PRO A 172 9.49 -12.84 -16.80
C PRO A 172 8.69 -12.87 -18.11
N GLN A 173 8.23 -14.05 -18.55
CA GLN A 173 7.38 -14.22 -19.73
C GLN A 173 6.00 -13.55 -19.64
N LEU A 174 5.59 -13.10 -18.45
CA LEU A 174 4.33 -12.38 -18.21
C LEU A 174 4.53 -10.87 -18.01
N TRP A 175 5.78 -10.42 -17.92
CA TRP A 175 6.11 -9.05 -17.51
C TRP A 175 5.54 -7.99 -18.46
N ASP A 176 5.77 -8.15 -19.77
CA ASP A 176 5.30 -7.17 -20.76
C ASP A 176 3.76 -7.07 -20.79
N ASP A 177 3.05 -8.18 -20.57
CA ASP A 177 1.59 -8.16 -20.49
C ASP A 177 1.10 -7.42 -19.24
N TYR A 178 1.80 -7.59 -18.11
CA TYR A 178 1.52 -6.85 -16.88
C TYR A 178 1.79 -5.34 -17.06
N VAL A 179 2.90 -4.99 -17.72
CA VAL A 179 3.22 -3.58 -18.04
C VAL A 179 2.09 -2.96 -18.86
N GLU A 180 1.58 -3.66 -19.89
CA GLU A 180 0.45 -3.16 -20.68
C GLU A 180 -0.79 -2.92 -19.82
N LEU A 181 -1.16 -3.88 -18.95
CA LEU A 181 -2.27 -3.75 -18.01
C LEU A 181 -2.09 -2.54 -17.07
N HIS A 182 -0.91 -2.40 -16.49
CA HIS A 182 -0.58 -1.34 -15.54
C HIS A 182 -0.68 0.05 -16.19
N GLN A 183 -0.05 0.22 -17.36
CA GLN A 183 -0.03 1.49 -18.09
C GLN A 183 -1.44 1.91 -18.53
N GLU A 184 -2.25 0.97 -19.03
CA GLU A 184 -3.64 1.23 -19.39
C GLU A 184 -4.46 1.62 -18.15
N THR A 185 -4.32 0.88 -17.06
CA THR A 185 -5.05 1.13 -15.81
C THR A 185 -4.71 2.51 -15.23
N TYR A 186 -3.42 2.86 -15.13
CA TYR A 186 -2.97 4.18 -14.70
C TYR A 186 -3.58 5.28 -15.58
N THR A 187 -3.45 5.16 -16.90
CA THR A 187 -3.93 6.18 -17.85
C THR A 187 -5.44 6.42 -17.71
N ARG A 188 -6.22 5.34 -17.62
CA ARG A 188 -7.68 5.43 -17.46
C ARG A 188 -8.05 6.02 -16.10
N LEU A 189 -7.40 5.60 -15.01
CA LEU A 189 -7.66 6.11 -13.67
C LEU A 189 -7.25 7.58 -13.53
N LYS A 190 -6.13 8.04 -14.10
CA LYS A 190 -5.79 9.48 -14.12
C LYS A 190 -6.77 10.30 -14.95
N THR A 191 -7.45 9.70 -15.93
CA THR A 191 -8.51 10.39 -16.67
C THR A 191 -9.76 10.58 -15.80
N GLN A 192 -10.13 9.58 -15.00
CA GLN A 192 -11.34 9.61 -14.16
C GLN A 192 -11.12 10.32 -12.82
N TYR A 193 -9.95 10.14 -12.20
CA TYR A 193 -9.54 10.66 -10.89
C TYR A 193 -8.20 11.41 -11.02
N PRO A 194 -8.16 12.57 -11.70
CA PRO A 194 -6.91 13.26 -12.02
C PRO A 194 -6.09 13.68 -10.79
N ASP A 195 -6.77 13.96 -9.68
CA ASP A 195 -6.13 14.42 -8.44
C ASP A 195 -5.78 13.28 -7.47
N LEU A 196 -6.27 12.05 -7.72
CA LEU A 196 -5.97 10.90 -6.87
C LEU A 196 -4.52 10.45 -7.10
N PRO A 197 -3.68 10.38 -6.05
CA PRO A 197 -2.33 9.85 -6.14
C PRO A 197 -2.34 8.34 -6.41
N LEU A 198 -1.77 7.95 -7.54
CA LEU A 198 -1.62 6.55 -7.94
C LEU A 198 -0.16 6.14 -7.84
N MET A 199 0.12 4.96 -7.28
CA MET A 199 1.46 4.42 -7.20
C MET A 199 1.52 2.94 -7.54
N VAL A 200 2.72 2.47 -7.85
CA VAL A 200 3.08 1.06 -7.84
C VAL A 200 4.06 0.79 -6.69
N SER A 201 4.04 -0.42 -6.13
CA SER A 201 5.08 -0.84 -5.20
C SER A 201 6.07 -1.81 -5.83
N VAL A 202 7.32 -1.72 -5.37
CA VAL A 202 8.42 -2.59 -5.77
C VAL A 202 9.08 -3.22 -4.54
N PHE A 203 9.54 -4.47 -4.67
CA PHE A 203 10.40 -5.10 -3.69
C PHE A 203 11.81 -4.50 -3.80
N GLY A 204 12.19 -3.68 -2.82
CA GLY A 204 13.38 -2.84 -2.88
C GLY A 204 14.69 -3.63 -2.89
N MET A 205 14.73 -4.82 -2.28
CA MET A 205 15.94 -5.63 -2.22
C MET A 205 16.39 -6.12 -3.61
N ALA A 206 15.47 -6.26 -4.57
CA ALA A 206 15.77 -6.70 -5.92
C ALA A 206 16.67 -5.73 -6.71
N TYR A 207 16.88 -4.51 -6.21
CA TYR A 207 17.78 -3.52 -6.79
C TYR A 207 19.22 -3.57 -6.24
N PHE A 208 19.53 -4.58 -5.42
CA PHE A 208 20.84 -4.71 -4.79
C PHE A 208 21.35 -6.16 -4.92
N GLU A 209 22.18 -6.41 -5.94
CA GLU A 209 22.76 -7.74 -6.21
C GLU A 209 23.46 -8.35 -4.97
N THR A 210 24.06 -7.51 -4.14
CA THR A 210 24.75 -7.96 -2.91
C THR A 210 23.82 -8.61 -1.89
N TYR A 211 22.54 -8.21 -1.85
CA TYR A 211 21.60 -8.65 -0.84
C TYR A 211 20.56 -9.64 -1.35
N ALA A 212 20.30 -9.66 -2.66
CA ALA A 212 19.34 -10.54 -3.29
C ALA A 212 19.77 -10.88 -4.74
N SER A 213 20.83 -11.69 -4.85
CA SER A 213 21.50 -12.06 -6.11
C SER A 213 20.63 -12.89 -7.08
N GLU A 214 19.50 -13.41 -6.60
CA GLU A 214 18.50 -14.10 -7.41
C GLU A 214 17.74 -13.16 -8.36
N HIS A 215 17.81 -11.84 -8.13
CA HIS A 215 17.23 -10.84 -9.01
C HIS A 215 18.30 -10.25 -9.95
N ASP A 216 17.97 -10.15 -11.23
CA ASP A 216 18.80 -9.42 -12.19
C ASP A 216 18.67 -7.91 -11.96
N GLU A 217 19.61 -7.32 -11.22
CA GLU A 217 19.59 -5.89 -10.89
C GLU A 217 19.49 -4.99 -12.14
N ALA A 218 20.16 -5.35 -13.24
CA ALA A 218 20.15 -4.56 -14.45
C ALA A 218 18.76 -4.57 -15.10
N ALA A 219 18.13 -5.74 -15.20
CA ALA A 219 16.76 -5.87 -15.70
C ALA A 219 15.75 -5.13 -14.80
N GLN A 220 15.92 -5.21 -13.47
CA GLN A 220 15.06 -4.50 -12.50
C GLN A 220 15.14 -2.98 -12.68
N ARG A 221 16.34 -2.42 -12.84
CA ARG A 221 16.55 -0.99 -13.10
C ARG A 221 16.00 -0.57 -14.45
N GLN A 222 16.20 -1.38 -15.49
CA GLN A 222 15.68 -1.11 -16.82
C GLN A 222 14.14 -1.07 -16.81
N ALA A 223 13.50 -2.09 -16.25
CA ALA A 223 12.04 -2.17 -16.15
C ALA A 223 11.46 -0.96 -15.39
N TRP A 224 12.11 -0.54 -14.30
CA TRP A 224 11.72 0.68 -13.59
C TRP A 224 11.79 1.92 -14.50
N GLN A 225 12.94 2.17 -15.11
CA GLN A 225 13.21 3.39 -15.89
C GLN A 225 12.38 3.48 -17.17
N GLU A 226 12.17 2.35 -17.85
CA GLU A 226 11.59 2.34 -19.19
C GLU A 226 10.09 2.04 -19.21
N GLN A 227 9.56 1.37 -18.18
CA GLN A 227 8.20 0.82 -18.24
C GLN A 227 7.28 1.30 -17.11
N LEU A 228 7.81 1.62 -15.93
CA LEU A 228 6.99 1.99 -14.75
C LEU A 228 7.07 3.47 -14.37
N TYR A 229 8.23 4.11 -14.52
CA TYR A 229 8.50 5.44 -13.97
C TYR A 229 7.48 6.52 -14.40
N ASP A 230 7.05 6.48 -15.67
CA ASP A 230 6.09 7.44 -16.22
C ASP A 230 4.61 7.12 -15.90
N TYR A 231 4.34 5.99 -15.24
CA TYR A 231 2.99 5.48 -14.96
C TYR A 231 2.74 5.34 -13.45
N THR A 232 3.34 6.23 -12.66
CA THR A 232 3.24 6.25 -11.21
C THR A 232 3.48 7.67 -10.68
N ASP A 233 2.60 8.21 -9.82
CA ASP A 233 2.73 9.57 -9.25
C ASP A 233 3.71 9.57 -8.06
N TYR A 234 3.67 8.50 -7.28
CA TYR A 234 4.61 8.16 -6.21
C TYR A 234 5.10 6.73 -6.43
N PHE A 235 6.00 6.24 -5.58
CA PHE A 235 6.35 4.82 -5.59
C PHE A 235 6.51 4.32 -4.16
N ALA A 236 6.06 3.09 -3.94
CA ALA A 236 6.20 2.42 -2.67
C ALA A 236 7.34 1.39 -2.73
N VAL A 237 8.12 1.31 -1.66
CA VAL A 237 9.22 0.35 -1.56
C VAL A 237 8.90 -0.61 -0.43
N SER A 238 8.65 -1.87 -0.77
CA SER A 238 8.60 -2.95 0.22
C SER A 238 10.02 -3.34 0.61
N TRP A 239 10.28 -3.43 1.91
CA TRP A 239 11.60 -3.74 2.44
C TRP A 239 11.52 -4.74 3.59
N TYR A 240 12.05 -5.93 3.37
CA TYR A 240 12.06 -7.02 4.36
C TYR A 240 13.50 -7.51 4.57
N PRO A 241 14.23 -6.98 5.56
CA PRO A 241 15.63 -7.36 5.78
C PRO A 241 15.82 -8.88 5.93
N TYR A 242 14.88 -9.54 6.62
CA TYR A 242 14.92 -10.99 6.85
C TYR A 242 14.75 -11.85 5.58
N MET A 243 14.28 -11.27 4.47
CA MET A 243 14.15 -11.95 3.17
C MET A 243 15.37 -11.72 2.27
N SER A 244 16.52 -11.37 2.87
CA SER A 244 17.75 -11.06 2.16
C SER A 244 18.97 -11.51 2.94
N ALA A 245 20.16 -11.29 2.39
CA ALA A 245 21.41 -11.48 3.13
C ALA A 245 21.61 -10.47 4.30
N LEU A 246 20.74 -9.45 4.45
CA LEU A 246 20.74 -8.54 5.60
C LEU A 246 20.20 -9.24 6.85
N MET A 247 21.09 -9.87 7.60
CA MET A 247 20.79 -10.31 8.96
C MET A 247 20.62 -9.09 9.88
N THR A 248 19.84 -9.23 10.96
CA THR A 248 19.49 -8.17 11.93
C THR A 248 20.65 -7.45 12.62
N SER A 249 21.91 -7.78 12.29
CA SER A 249 23.12 -7.13 12.82
C SER A 249 23.64 -5.97 11.98
N GLY A 250 23.03 -5.64 10.84
CA GLY A 250 23.40 -4.47 10.05
C GLY A 250 22.23 -3.94 9.22
N VAL A 251 21.87 -2.68 9.45
CA VAL A 251 21.06 -1.87 8.52
C VAL A 251 22.04 -0.86 7.90
N PRO A 252 21.99 -0.61 6.57
CA PRO A 252 22.81 0.41 5.93
C PRO A 252 22.68 1.81 6.57
#